data_AF-A0A2X1PJ04-F1
#
_entry.id   AF-A0A2X1PJ04-F1
#
_cell.length_a   1.000
_cell.length_b   1.000
_cell.length_c   1.000
_cell.angle_alpha   90.00
_cell.angle_beta   90.00
_cell.angle_gamma   90.00
#
_symmetry.space_group_name_H-M   'P 1'
#
loop_
_entity.id
_entity.type
_entity.pdbx_description
1 polymer ?
#
loop_
_entity_poly.entity_id
_entity_poly.type
_entity_poly.pdbx_seq_one_letter_code
_entity_poly.pdbx_strand_id
1 'polypeptide(L)'
;MTTKLAGPATFFLPFNLGNNCGKGNPPNPNGHRTAYLWQEVFGKASLANIIQHFMRLDGSTKDPLEKRSLFFPRYHQLEVVRRLIADVSEQGVGKRYLIQHSAGSGKSNSITWLAYQLIEAYPCNEKAANGREADRPIFDSVIVVTDRRLLDKQLRDNIKDFSEVKNIVAPALSSAELRQSLEQGKKIIITTIQKIPVYCRWHC
;
A
#
# COMPACT_ATOMS: atom_id res chain seq x y z
N MET A 1 16.05 3.00 -9.33
CA MET A 1 15.86 2.62 -7.91
C MET A 1 16.27 1.16 -7.78
N THR A 2 16.89 0.76 -6.68
CA THR A 2 17.27 -0.65 -6.44
C THR A 2 16.45 -1.21 -5.28
N THR A 3 16.12 -2.50 -5.31
CA THR A 3 15.47 -3.22 -4.20
C THR A 3 16.47 -3.88 -3.26
N LYS A 4 17.77 -3.75 -3.52
CA LYS A 4 18.84 -4.22 -2.63
C LYS A 4 20.14 -3.52 -2.98
N LEU A 5 20.70 -2.78 -2.02
CA LEU A 5 22.07 -2.28 -2.11
C LEU A 5 23.02 -3.45 -1.86
N ALA A 6 23.83 -3.80 -2.86
CA ALA A 6 24.79 -4.91 -2.82
C ALA A 6 26.18 -4.44 -3.30
N GLY A 7 26.56 -3.20 -2.97
CA GLY A 7 27.81 -2.60 -3.40
C GLY A 7 27.94 -2.60 -4.94
N PRO A 8 29.05 -3.10 -5.52
CA PRO A 8 29.24 -3.20 -6.97
C PRO A 8 28.21 -4.10 -7.68
N ALA A 9 27.60 -5.06 -6.97
CA ALA A 9 26.59 -5.98 -7.51
C ALA A 9 25.15 -5.42 -7.38
N THR A 10 25.01 -4.14 -7.03
CA THR A 10 23.70 -3.50 -6.88
C THR A 10 22.97 -3.50 -8.23
N PHE A 11 21.92 -4.30 -8.33
CA PHE A 11 21.05 -4.30 -9.49
C PHE A 11 20.03 -3.17 -9.35
N PHE A 12 20.09 -2.19 -10.25
CA PHE A 12 19.09 -1.13 -10.33
C PHE A 12 17.92 -1.60 -11.17
N LEU A 13 16.76 -1.75 -10.52
CA LEU A 13 15.53 -1.97 -11.25
C LEU A 13 15.19 -0.72 -12.07
N PRO A 14 14.66 -0.91 -13.28
CA PRO A 14 14.18 0.21 -14.08
C PRO A 14 13.06 0.90 -13.29
N PHE A 15 13.33 2.15 -12.90
CA PHE A 15 12.40 3.00 -12.17
C PHE A 15 11.89 4.05 -13.15
N ASN A 16 11.14 3.58 -14.12
CA ASN A 16 10.74 4.30 -15.31
C ASN A 16 9.22 4.45 -15.35
N LEU A 17 8.76 5.53 -15.99
CA LEU A 17 7.34 5.88 -16.17
C LEU A 17 6.61 4.88 -17.09
N GLY A 18 7.36 4.17 -17.93
CA GLY A 18 6.81 3.40 -19.05
C GLY A 18 6.56 4.31 -20.26
N ASN A 19 6.54 3.75 -21.46
CA ASN A 19 6.27 4.51 -22.69
C ASN A 19 5.45 3.64 -23.66
N ASN A 20 4.14 3.90 -23.79
CA ASN A 20 3.22 3.14 -24.66
C ASN A 20 3.38 1.61 -24.54
N CYS A 21 3.24 1.07 -23.32
CA CYS A 21 3.47 -0.35 -22.98
C CYS A 21 4.92 -0.84 -23.12
N GLY A 22 5.87 0.03 -23.47
CA GLY A 22 7.29 -0.25 -23.61
C GLY A 22 8.15 0.20 -22.43
N LYS A 23 9.41 -0.23 -22.46
CA LYS A 23 10.45 0.21 -21.51
C LYS A 23 10.88 1.64 -21.82
N GLY A 24 10.92 2.50 -20.82
CA GLY A 24 11.54 3.82 -20.89
C GLY A 24 10.68 4.89 -20.24
N ASN A 25 11.01 6.15 -20.49
CA ASN A 25 10.23 7.30 -20.07
C ASN A 25 9.68 8.01 -21.31
N PRO A 26 8.45 8.54 -21.26
CA PRO A 26 7.88 9.29 -22.38
C PRO A 26 8.71 10.54 -22.66
N PRO A 27 8.65 11.09 -23.89
CA PRO A 27 9.26 12.37 -24.19
C PRO A 27 8.61 13.46 -23.31
N ASN A 28 9.44 14.26 -22.64
CA ASN A 28 8.98 15.40 -21.85
C ASN A 28 9.11 16.67 -22.71
N PRO A 29 8.01 17.38 -23.04
CA PRO A 29 8.07 18.58 -23.87
C PRO A 29 8.77 19.75 -23.16
N ASN A 30 8.79 19.75 -21.82
CA ASN A 30 9.30 20.85 -21.00
C ASN A 30 10.68 20.57 -20.39
N GLY A 31 11.38 19.51 -20.82
CA GLY A 31 12.70 19.17 -20.30
C GLY A 31 13.17 17.75 -20.59
N HIS A 32 14.06 17.24 -19.75
CA HIS A 32 14.61 15.89 -19.92
C HIS A 32 13.59 14.80 -19.57
N ARG A 33 13.71 13.63 -20.22
CA ARG A 33 12.85 12.45 -19.99
C ARG A 33 12.93 11.88 -18.57
N THR A 34 13.98 12.23 -17.82
CA THR A 34 14.21 11.81 -16.44
C THR A 34 13.83 12.87 -15.42
N ALA A 35 13.24 14.00 -15.84
CA ALA A 35 12.95 15.13 -14.96
C ALA A 35 12.05 14.79 -13.77
N TYR A 36 11.11 13.87 -13.92
CA TYR A 36 10.27 13.37 -12.84
C TYR A 36 11.07 12.83 -11.64
N LEU A 37 12.31 12.34 -11.85
CA LEU A 37 13.13 11.85 -10.74
C LEU A 37 13.42 12.95 -9.73
N TRP A 38 13.90 14.11 -10.16
CA TRP A 38 14.20 15.19 -9.22
C TRP A 38 12.99 16.07 -8.90
N GLN A 39 12.04 16.20 -9.82
CA GLN A 39 10.85 17.04 -9.61
C GLN A 39 9.80 16.36 -8.74
N GLU A 40 9.56 15.06 -8.93
CA GLU A 40 8.46 14.34 -8.26
C GLU A 40 8.97 13.37 -7.20
N VAL A 41 10.12 12.71 -7.41
CA VAL A 41 10.57 11.61 -6.55
C VAL A 41 11.54 12.10 -5.46
N PHE A 42 12.51 12.94 -5.80
CA PHE A 42 13.51 13.45 -4.85
C PHE A 42 13.09 14.74 -4.13
N GLY A 43 11.88 15.23 -4.34
CA GLY A 43 11.32 16.30 -3.52
C GLY A 43 11.28 15.89 -2.04
N LYS A 44 11.60 16.80 -1.12
CA LYS A 44 11.72 16.52 0.33
C LYS A 44 10.52 15.76 0.91
N ALA A 45 9.30 16.23 0.61
CA ALA A 45 8.07 15.59 1.07
C ALA A 45 7.87 14.19 0.45
N SER A 46 8.19 14.05 -0.84
CA SER A 46 8.07 12.79 -1.58
C SER A 46 9.03 11.74 -1.03
N LEU A 47 10.28 12.13 -0.77
CA LEU A 47 11.30 11.24 -0.23
C LEU A 47 10.96 10.81 1.21
N ALA A 48 10.53 11.75 2.05
CA ALA A 48 10.06 11.44 3.41
C ALA A 48 8.88 10.44 3.38
N ASN A 49 7.91 10.69 2.49
CA ASN A 49 6.76 9.79 2.31
C ASN A 49 7.19 8.39 1.82
N ILE A 50 8.17 8.28 0.90
CA ILE A 50 8.71 6.99 0.44
C ILE A 50 9.38 6.25 1.61
N ILE A 51 10.21 6.94 2.38
CA ILE A 51 10.94 6.34 3.50
C ILE A 51 9.97 5.87 4.59
N GLN A 52 8.97 6.68 4.93
CA GLN A 52 8.04 6.39 6.01
C GLN A 52 7.01 5.31 5.64
N HIS A 53 6.43 5.38 4.44
CA HIS A 53 5.23 4.58 4.11
C HIS A 53 5.44 3.48 3.06
N PHE A 54 6.60 3.46 2.38
CA PHE A 54 6.83 2.51 1.28
C PHE A 54 8.08 1.65 1.46
N MET A 55 9.12 2.14 2.14
CA MET A 55 10.34 1.36 2.35
C MET A 55 10.09 0.20 3.30
N ARG A 56 10.52 -1.00 2.90
CA ARG A 56 10.39 -2.22 3.69
C ARG A 56 11.77 -2.80 3.99
N LEU A 57 11.96 -3.28 5.20
CA LEU A 57 13.14 -4.04 5.60
C LEU A 57 12.81 -5.54 5.59
N ASP A 58 13.25 -6.26 4.56
CA ASP A 58 13.12 -7.72 4.50
C ASP A 58 14.23 -8.39 5.33
N GLY A 59 13.83 -9.17 6.32
CA GLY A 59 14.73 -9.96 7.16
C GLY A 59 14.09 -10.26 8.51
N SER A 60 14.57 -11.29 9.21
CA SER A 60 14.10 -11.57 10.56
C SER A 60 14.57 -10.47 11.51
N THR A 61 13.77 -10.17 12.53
CA THR A 61 14.21 -9.28 13.63
C THR A 61 15.46 -9.79 14.35
N LYS A 62 15.79 -11.08 14.20
CA LYS A 62 17.01 -11.71 14.71
C LYS A 62 18.24 -11.53 13.81
N ASP A 63 18.05 -11.10 12.56
CA ASP A 63 19.16 -10.92 11.62
C ASP A 63 19.83 -9.56 11.87
N PRO A 64 21.18 -9.48 11.81
CA PRO A 64 21.91 -8.22 11.81
C PRO A 64 21.39 -7.29 10.71
N LEU A 65 21.31 -5.97 10.99
CA LEU A 65 20.79 -4.97 10.05
C LEU A 65 21.49 -5.04 8.67
N GLU A 66 22.79 -5.31 8.66
CA GLU A 66 23.61 -5.43 7.44
C GLU A 66 23.19 -6.60 6.52
N LYS A 67 22.52 -7.62 7.07
CA LYS A 67 22.02 -8.77 6.31
C LYS A 67 20.58 -8.57 5.83
N ARG A 68 19.88 -7.55 6.33
CA ARG A 68 18.51 -7.23 5.91
C ARG A 68 18.52 -6.52 4.58
N SER A 69 17.53 -6.83 3.74
CA SER A 69 17.42 -6.26 2.41
C SER A 69 16.37 -5.15 2.42
N LEU A 70 16.79 -3.93 2.03
CA LEU A 70 15.88 -2.78 1.89
C LEU A 70 15.15 -2.81 0.55
N PHE A 71 13.84 -3.04 0.60
CA PHE A 71 12.98 -3.07 -0.57
C PHE A 71 12.37 -1.69 -0.83
N PHE A 72 12.61 -1.15 -2.04
CA PHE A 72 12.03 0.10 -2.53
C PHE A 72 10.82 -0.16 -3.44
N PRO A 73 9.80 0.71 -3.41
CA PRO A 73 8.66 0.60 -4.31
C PRO A 73 9.07 0.84 -5.77
N ARG A 74 8.38 0.18 -6.70
CA ARG A 74 8.47 0.52 -8.13
C ARG A 74 7.61 1.76 -8.42
N TYR A 75 7.97 2.51 -9.45
CA TYR A 75 7.30 3.78 -9.77
C TYR A 75 5.78 3.64 -9.91
N HIS A 76 5.31 2.69 -10.73
CA HIS A 76 3.87 2.44 -10.92
C HIS A 76 3.14 2.02 -9.64
N GLN A 77 3.83 1.36 -8.69
CA GLN A 77 3.22 0.98 -7.41
C GLN A 77 3.05 2.22 -6.53
N LEU A 78 4.09 3.07 -6.47
CA LEU A 78 4.07 4.35 -5.77
C LEU A 78 2.97 5.27 -6.31
N GLU A 79 2.92 5.43 -7.64
CA GLU A 79 1.97 6.30 -8.35
C GLU A 79 0.52 5.87 -8.10
N VAL A 80 0.22 4.57 -8.19
CA VAL A 80 -1.13 4.04 -7.93
C VAL A 80 -1.57 4.36 -6.51
N VAL A 81 -0.73 4.07 -5.51
CA VAL A 81 -1.10 4.31 -4.10
C VAL A 81 -1.31 5.80 -3.84
N ARG A 82 -0.41 6.67 -4.31
CA ARG A 82 -0.54 8.12 -4.13
C ARG A 82 -1.80 8.69 -4.76
N ARG A 83 -2.13 8.27 -5.99
CA ARG A 83 -3.34 8.73 -6.68
C ARG A 83 -4.62 8.33 -5.95
N LEU A 84 -4.67 7.10 -5.41
CA LEU A 84 -5.83 6.63 -4.66
C LEU A 84 -6.00 7.38 -3.35
N ILE A 85 -4.92 7.59 -2.61
CA ILE A 85 -4.97 8.34 -1.34
C ILE A 85 -5.37 9.79 -1.58
N ALA A 86 -4.83 10.43 -2.62
CA ALA A 86 -5.22 11.79 -2.99
C ALA A 86 -6.71 11.88 -3.35
N ASP A 87 -7.22 11.01 -4.24
CA ASP A 87 -8.63 11.04 -4.63
C ASP A 87 -9.56 10.76 -3.45
N VAL A 88 -9.22 9.82 -2.58
CA VAL A 88 -9.97 9.52 -1.35
C VAL A 88 -9.97 10.69 -0.37
N SER A 89 -8.83 11.36 -0.20
CA SER A 89 -8.70 12.51 0.72
C SER A 89 -9.46 13.74 0.22
N GLU A 90 -9.64 13.87 -1.10
CA GLU A 90 -10.39 14.97 -1.72
C GLU A 90 -11.89 14.68 -1.86
N GLN A 91 -12.27 13.44 -2.15
CA GLN A 91 -13.64 13.07 -2.56
C GLN A 91 -14.39 12.28 -1.49
N GLY A 92 -13.68 11.75 -0.48
CA GLY A 92 -14.25 10.91 0.57
C GLY A 92 -14.58 9.49 0.12
N VAL A 93 -15.53 8.86 0.81
CA VAL A 93 -15.92 7.46 0.60
C VAL A 93 -16.92 7.27 -0.55
N GLY A 94 -17.05 6.04 -1.06
CA GLY A 94 -18.14 5.65 -1.98
C GLY A 94 -17.74 5.37 -3.43
N LYS A 95 -16.50 5.68 -3.81
CA LYS A 95 -15.96 5.36 -5.15
C LYS A 95 -15.47 3.92 -5.24
N ARG A 96 -15.51 3.36 -6.46
CA ARG A 96 -14.94 2.06 -6.81
C ARG A 96 -13.78 2.25 -7.79
N TYR A 97 -12.65 1.62 -7.51
CA TYR A 97 -11.44 1.71 -8.32
C TYR A 97 -11.12 0.36 -8.95
N LEU A 98 -10.78 0.36 -10.23
CA LEU A 98 -10.21 -0.79 -10.93
C LEU A 98 -8.75 -0.50 -11.26
N ILE A 99 -7.85 -1.31 -10.70
CA ILE A 99 -6.41 -1.14 -10.89
C ILE A 99 -5.88 -2.36 -11.66
N GLN A 100 -5.34 -2.12 -12.85
CA GLN A 100 -4.81 -3.18 -13.70
C GLN A 100 -3.28 -3.25 -13.61
N HIS A 101 -2.79 -4.38 -13.12
CA HIS A 101 -1.36 -4.65 -12.99
C HIS A 101 -1.05 -6.01 -13.62
N SER A 102 0.03 -6.07 -14.40
CA SER A 102 0.53 -7.32 -15.00
C SER A 102 0.88 -8.38 -13.94
N ALA A 103 0.89 -9.65 -14.32
CA ALA A 103 1.37 -10.73 -13.45
C ALA A 103 2.84 -10.49 -13.05
N GLY A 104 3.22 -10.78 -11.81
CA GLY A 104 4.60 -10.57 -11.32
C GLY A 104 5.03 -9.10 -11.11
N SER A 105 4.13 -8.13 -11.31
CA SER A 105 4.43 -6.70 -11.08
C SER A 105 4.57 -6.32 -9.60
N GLY A 106 4.21 -7.21 -8.67
CA GLY A 106 4.23 -6.94 -7.22
C GLY A 106 2.94 -6.33 -6.68
N LYS A 107 1.78 -6.65 -7.28
CA LYS A 107 0.43 -6.20 -6.85
C LYS A 107 0.18 -6.27 -5.35
N SER A 108 0.63 -7.34 -4.70
CA SER A 108 0.45 -7.55 -3.26
C SER A 108 1.06 -6.43 -2.44
N ASN A 109 2.23 -5.92 -2.83
CA ASN A 109 2.88 -4.81 -2.15
C ASN A 109 2.08 -3.52 -2.31
N SER A 110 1.55 -3.25 -3.51
CA SER A 110 0.65 -2.11 -3.74
C SER A 110 -0.58 -2.17 -2.84
N ILE A 111 -1.19 -3.36 -2.69
CA ILE A 111 -2.36 -3.56 -1.81
C ILE A 111 -1.98 -3.33 -0.34
N THR A 112 -0.84 -3.87 0.11
CA THR A 112 -0.34 -3.65 1.48
C THR A 112 -0.13 -2.17 1.78
N TRP A 113 0.61 -1.45 0.92
CA TRP A 113 0.89 -0.04 1.13
C TRP A 113 -0.36 0.82 1.08
N LEU A 114 -1.30 0.49 0.18
CA LEU A 114 -2.59 1.16 0.12
C LEU A 114 -3.39 0.95 1.41
N ALA A 115 -3.48 -0.28 1.92
CA ALA A 115 -4.24 -0.57 3.13
C ALA A 115 -3.69 0.19 4.35
N TYR A 116 -2.37 0.31 4.45
CA TYR A 116 -1.72 1.08 5.51
C TYR A 116 -1.98 2.58 5.37
N GLN A 117 -1.86 3.15 4.17
CA GLN A 117 -2.13 4.58 4.01
C GLN A 117 -3.61 4.94 4.13
N LEU A 118 -4.52 4.01 3.84
CA LEU A 118 -5.96 4.24 4.02
C LEU A 118 -6.38 4.35 5.48
N ILE A 119 -5.72 3.62 6.40
CA ILE A 119 -6.01 3.75 7.84
C ILE A 119 -5.52 5.09 8.43
N GLU A 120 -4.61 5.75 7.72
CA GLU A 120 -4.04 7.07 8.05
C GLU A 120 -4.51 8.17 7.09
N ALA A 121 -5.54 7.91 6.28
CA ALA A 121 -6.07 8.90 5.34
C ALA A 121 -6.99 9.88 6.07
N TYR A 122 -6.65 11.17 6.01
CA TYR A 122 -7.44 12.27 6.59
C TYR A 122 -8.14 13.08 5.49
N PRO A 123 -9.34 13.61 5.75
CA PRO A 123 -10.06 14.42 4.78
C PRO A 123 -9.36 15.77 4.57
N CYS A 124 -9.20 16.18 3.31
CA CYS A 124 -8.64 17.50 2.97
C CYS A 124 -9.71 18.62 2.98
N ASN A 125 -10.99 18.27 3.04
CA ASN A 125 -12.11 19.19 3.00
C ASN A 125 -13.36 18.60 3.68
N GLU A 126 -14.37 19.44 3.96
CA GLU A 126 -15.60 19.01 4.62
C GLU A 126 -16.38 17.95 3.83
N LYS A 127 -16.34 18.03 2.50
CA LYS A 127 -16.97 17.04 1.61
C LYS A 127 -16.39 15.65 1.83
N ALA A 128 -15.06 15.54 1.88
CA ALA A 128 -14.36 14.29 2.12
C ALA A 128 -14.55 13.79 3.56
N ALA A 129 -14.69 14.71 4.51
CA ALA A 129 -14.92 14.39 5.92
C ALA A 129 -16.28 13.71 6.13
N ASN A 130 -17.28 14.01 5.29
CA ASN A 130 -18.60 13.36 5.30
C ASN A 130 -19.24 13.37 6.71
N GLY A 131 -19.22 14.54 7.37
CA GLY A 131 -19.76 14.72 8.71
C GLY A 131 -18.86 14.24 9.86
N ARG A 132 -17.62 13.80 9.57
CA ARG A 132 -16.58 13.55 10.57
C ARG A 132 -15.76 14.81 10.84
N GLU A 133 -15.10 14.82 11.99
CA GLU A 133 -14.09 15.83 12.32
C GLU A 133 -12.88 15.71 11.38
N ALA A 134 -12.26 16.85 11.06
CA ALA A 134 -11.09 16.89 10.16
C ALA A 134 -9.86 16.14 10.72
N ASP A 135 -9.78 16.01 12.05
CA ASP A 135 -8.70 15.30 12.76
C ASP A 135 -9.01 13.81 12.96
N ARG A 136 -9.99 13.27 12.23
CA ARG A 136 -10.32 11.85 12.27
C ARG A 136 -10.04 11.17 10.92
N PRO A 137 -9.45 9.97 10.91
CA PRO A 137 -9.30 9.20 9.68
C PRO A 137 -10.64 8.93 8.99
N ILE A 138 -10.61 8.92 7.67
CA ILE A 138 -11.76 8.66 6.80
C ILE A 138 -12.31 7.24 7.04
N PHE A 139 -11.42 6.26 7.27
CA PHE A 139 -11.79 4.86 7.50
C PHE A 139 -11.49 4.42 8.92
N ASP A 140 -12.45 3.75 9.56
CA ASP A 140 -12.21 3.09 10.84
C ASP A 140 -11.46 1.76 10.68
N SER A 141 -11.78 1.02 9.61
CA SER A 141 -11.18 -0.28 9.27
C SER A 141 -11.07 -0.48 7.75
N VAL A 142 -10.02 -1.18 7.32
CA VAL A 142 -9.77 -1.58 5.94
C VAL A 142 -9.75 -3.11 5.87
N ILE A 143 -10.58 -3.68 4.98
CA ILE A 143 -10.67 -5.12 4.79
C ILE A 143 -10.00 -5.49 3.45
N VAL A 144 -8.98 -6.33 3.52
CA VAL A 144 -8.29 -6.88 2.35
C VAL A 144 -8.81 -8.28 2.09
N VAL A 145 -9.35 -8.48 0.89
CA VAL A 145 -9.96 -9.75 0.46
C VAL A 145 -9.10 -10.36 -0.64
N THR A 146 -8.66 -11.60 -0.44
CA THR A 146 -7.86 -12.34 -1.42
C THR A 146 -8.42 -13.75 -1.68
N ASP A 147 -8.17 -14.30 -2.87
CA ASP A 147 -8.54 -15.67 -3.23
C ASP A 147 -7.46 -16.70 -2.82
N ARG A 148 -6.19 -16.28 -2.71
CA ARG A 148 -5.05 -17.18 -2.46
C ARG A 148 -4.59 -17.14 -1.01
N ARG A 149 -4.55 -18.32 -0.37
CA ARG A 149 -3.92 -18.54 0.95
C ARG A 149 -2.44 -18.14 1.02
N LEU A 150 -1.71 -18.21 -0.10
CA LEU A 150 -0.28 -17.83 -0.16
C LEU A 150 -0.08 -16.30 -0.17
N LEU A 151 -1.04 -15.54 -0.71
CA LEU A 151 -1.05 -14.08 -0.65
C LEU A 151 -1.27 -13.61 0.79
N ASP A 152 -2.11 -14.31 1.56
CA ASP A 152 -2.33 -14.01 2.98
C ASP A 152 -1.04 -14.02 3.79
N LYS A 153 -0.14 -14.99 3.56
CA LYS A 153 1.12 -15.08 4.32
C LYS A 153 2.05 -13.90 3.99
N GLN A 154 2.24 -13.62 2.70
CA GLN A 154 3.09 -12.50 2.26
C GLN A 154 2.53 -11.16 2.74
N LEU A 155 1.22 -10.93 2.61
CA LEU A 155 0.57 -9.72 3.09
C LEU A 155 0.69 -9.61 4.61
N ARG A 156 0.43 -10.69 5.36
CA ARG A 156 0.53 -10.71 6.82
C ARG A 156 1.94 -10.47 7.32
N ASP A 157 2.94 -11.10 6.71
CA ASP A 157 4.35 -10.92 7.09
C ASP A 157 4.80 -9.48 6.78
N ASN A 158 4.49 -8.98 5.57
CA ASN A 158 4.76 -7.58 5.21
C ASN A 158 4.12 -6.60 6.21
N ILE A 159 2.84 -6.80 6.52
CA ILE A 159 2.07 -5.88 7.37
C ILE A 159 2.54 -5.93 8.82
N LYS A 160 3.03 -7.09 9.31
CA LYS A 160 3.65 -7.20 10.63
C LYS A 160 4.94 -6.39 10.73
N ASP A 161 5.74 -6.38 9.67
CA ASP A 161 7.01 -5.63 9.64
C ASP A 161 6.79 -4.11 9.64
N PHE A 162 5.65 -3.63 9.13
CA PHE A 162 5.27 -2.21 9.14
C PHE A 162 4.61 -1.74 10.44
N SER A 163 4.05 -2.65 11.24
CA SER A 163 3.26 -2.30 12.42
C SER A 163 3.98 -2.80 13.68
N GLU A 164 4.89 -1.97 14.23
CA GLU A 164 5.46 -2.21 15.57
C GLU A 164 4.36 -2.40 16.63
N VAL A 165 3.20 -1.76 16.41
CA VAL A 165 2.01 -1.94 17.24
C VAL A 165 1.28 -3.22 16.81
N LYS A 166 1.54 -4.31 17.54
CA LYS A 166 0.93 -5.65 17.35
C LYS A 166 -0.61 -5.69 17.32
N ASN A 167 -1.30 -4.58 17.57
CA ASN A 167 -2.75 -4.51 17.73
C ASN A 167 -3.53 -4.01 16.51
N ILE A 168 -2.86 -3.51 15.47
CA ILE A 168 -3.51 -2.85 14.31
C ILE A 168 -4.10 -3.88 13.32
N VAL A 169 -3.51 -5.08 13.26
CA VAL A 169 -3.73 -6.03 12.18
C VAL A 169 -4.25 -7.34 12.74
N ALA A 170 -5.38 -7.81 12.22
CA ALA A 170 -5.95 -9.10 12.58
C ALA A 170 -6.24 -9.94 11.34
N PRO A 171 -5.69 -11.16 11.23
CA PRO A 171 -6.17 -12.09 10.23
C PRO A 171 -7.50 -12.70 10.67
N ALA A 172 -8.46 -12.80 9.75
CA ALA A 172 -9.72 -13.48 10.01
C ALA A 172 -9.73 -14.85 9.31
N LEU A 173 -9.59 -15.92 10.10
CA LEU A 173 -9.64 -17.30 9.61
C LEU A 173 -11.08 -17.82 9.49
N SER A 174 -12.03 -17.23 10.21
CA SER A 174 -13.47 -17.54 10.17
C SER A 174 -14.33 -16.27 10.11
N SER A 175 -15.62 -16.43 9.80
CA SER A 175 -16.59 -15.32 9.84
C SER A 175 -16.80 -14.77 11.26
N ALA A 176 -16.70 -15.64 12.29
CA ALA A 176 -16.75 -15.25 13.68
C ALA A 176 -15.55 -14.36 14.06
N GLU A 177 -14.34 -14.74 13.64
CA GLU A 177 -13.13 -13.93 13.86
C GLU A 177 -13.17 -12.61 13.10
N LEU A 178 -13.75 -12.57 11.89
CA LEU A 178 -13.95 -11.33 11.14
C LEU A 178 -14.84 -10.36 11.93
N ARG A 179 -15.97 -10.85 12.45
CA ARG A 179 -16.88 -10.06 13.28
C ARG A 179 -16.18 -9.56 14.55
N GLN A 180 -15.50 -10.46 15.26
CA GLN A 180 -14.78 -10.10 16.49
C GLN A 180 -13.69 -9.04 16.21
N SER A 181 -12.99 -9.13 15.08
CA SER A 181 -11.96 -8.16 14.69
C SER A 181 -12.55 -6.77 14.41
N LEU A 182 -13.75 -6.71 13.83
CA LEU A 182 -14.48 -5.46 13.61
C LEU A 182 -14.98 -4.86 14.93
N GLU A 183 -15.55 -5.69 15.81
CA GLU A 183 -16.01 -5.26 17.14
C GLU A 183 -14.86 -4.78 18.03
N GLN A 184 -13.67 -5.37 17.87
CA GLN A 184 -12.44 -4.94 18.56
C GLN A 184 -11.78 -3.69 17.94
N GLY A 185 -12.33 -3.12 16.87
CA GLY A 185 -11.79 -1.93 16.22
C GLY A 185 -10.43 -2.15 15.54
N LYS A 186 -10.17 -3.36 15.03
CA LYS A 186 -8.96 -3.65 14.26
C LYS A 186 -8.94 -2.80 12.99
N LYS A 187 -7.81 -2.14 12.72
CA LYS A 187 -7.68 -1.20 11.60
C LYS A 187 -7.50 -1.91 10.27
N ILE A 188 -6.74 -3.00 10.22
CA ILE A 188 -6.52 -3.77 8.98
C ILE A 188 -6.93 -5.23 9.22
N ILE A 189 -7.84 -5.72 8.39
CA ILE A 189 -8.34 -7.10 8.48
C ILE A 189 -8.09 -7.81 7.15
N ILE A 190 -7.41 -8.96 7.21
CA ILE A 190 -7.10 -9.76 6.02
C ILE A 190 -7.96 -11.02 6.04
N THR A 191 -8.71 -11.26 4.97
CA THR A 191 -9.60 -12.42 4.84
C THR A 191 -9.66 -12.96 3.42
N THR A 192 -10.28 -14.13 3.26
CA THR A 192 -10.46 -14.77 1.95
C THR A 192 -11.88 -14.64 1.43
N ILE A 193 -12.04 -14.59 0.10
CA ILE A 193 -13.36 -14.40 -0.54
C ILE A 193 -14.39 -15.45 -0.11
N GLN A 194 -13.95 -16.68 0.16
CA GLN A 194 -14.81 -17.80 0.60
C GLN A 194 -15.51 -17.54 1.94
N LYS A 195 -15.03 -16.58 2.75
CA LYS A 195 -15.49 -16.34 4.12
C LYS A 195 -16.47 -15.17 4.24
N ILE A 196 -16.53 -14.30 3.23
CA ILE A 196 -17.39 -13.10 3.19
C ILE A 196 -18.89 -13.43 3.05
N PRO A 197 -19.33 -14.41 2.23
CA PRO A 197 -20.75 -14.69 2.05
C PRO A 197 -21.46 -15.09 3.36
N VAL A 198 -20.72 -15.72 4.28
CA VAL A 198 -21.22 -16.11 5.60
C VAL A 198 -21.44 -14.89 6.49
N TYR A 199 -20.73 -13.77 6.28
CA TYR A 199 -20.91 -12.53 7.03
C TYR A 199 -22.02 -11.64 6.44
N CYS A 200 -22.02 -11.41 5.11
CA CYS A 200 -23.02 -10.55 4.47
C CYS A 200 -24.46 -11.08 4.60
N ARG A 201 -24.66 -12.41 4.74
CA ARG A 201 -25.99 -12.99 4.96
C ARG A 201 -26.65 -12.62 6.29
N TRP A 202 -25.93 -12.06 7.25
CA TRP A 202 -26.47 -11.65 8.56
C TRP A 202 -26.81 -10.16 8.64
N HIS A 203 -26.56 -9.38 7.59
CA HIS A 203 -26.79 -7.92 7.56
C HIS A 203 -27.66 -7.47 6.38
N CYS A 204 -28.30 -8.41 5.67
CA CYS A 204 -29.41 -8.14 4.75
C CYS A 204 -30.72 -8.63 5.36
#